data_AF-A0A967W1X6-F1
#
_entry.id   AF-A0A967W1X6-F1
#
_cell.length_a   1.000
_cell.length_b   1.000
_cell.length_c   1.000
_cell.angle_alpha   90.00
_cell.angle_beta   90.00
_cell.angle_gamma   90.00
#
_symmetry.space_group_name_H-M   'P 1'
#
loop_
_entity.id
_entity.type
_entity.pdbx_description
1 polymer ?
#
loop_
_entity_poly.entity_id
_entity_poly.type
_entity_poly.pdbx_seq_one_letter_code
_entity_poly.pdbx_strand_id
1 'polypeptide(L)'
;ESARRQPPPISYWELPKDVRESLPPFKISVLVYAENAEDRFILMNGARQVQADTVVPELQLVEIQRDRVIFSHRNYRFYVKQ
;
A
#
# COMPACT_ATOMS: atom_id res chain seq x y z
N GLU A 1 -8.11 22.89 -14.15
CA GLU A 1 -8.12 21.94 -13.03
C GLU A 1 -7.05 20.88 -13.27
N SER A 2 -5.82 21.15 -12.82
CA SER A 2 -4.71 20.21 -12.99
C SER A 2 -4.75 19.21 -11.84
N ALA A 3 -5.65 18.21 -11.91
CA ALA A 3 -5.49 17.02 -11.09
C ALA A 3 -4.10 16.46 -11.41
N ARG A 4 -3.14 16.65 -10.49
CA ARG A 4 -1.77 16.14 -10.63
C ARG A 4 -1.88 14.65 -10.91
N ARG A 5 -1.74 14.24 -12.17
CA ARG A 5 -1.76 12.84 -12.58
C ARG A 5 -0.50 12.21 -12.01
N GLN A 6 -0.59 11.72 -10.78
CA GLN A 6 0.42 10.81 -10.28
C GLN A 6 0.41 9.59 -11.20
N PRO A 7 1.58 9.08 -11.61
CA PRO A 7 1.61 7.87 -12.42
C PRO A 7 0.84 6.75 -11.71
N PRO A 8 0.13 5.90 -12.46
CA PRO A 8 -0.61 4.79 -11.86
C PRO A 8 0.33 3.90 -11.05
N PRO A 9 -0.11 3.36 -9.91
CA PRO A 9 0.72 2.45 -9.13
C PRO A 9 1.02 1.20 -9.95
N ILE A 10 2.27 0.76 -9.90
CA ILE A 10 2.72 -0.50 -10.53
C ILE A 10 2.48 -1.70 -9.61
N SER A 11 2.54 -2.92 -10.12
CA SER A 11 2.51 -4.11 -9.27
C SER A 11 3.75 -4.18 -8.38
N TYR A 12 3.63 -4.74 -7.17
CA TYR A 12 4.79 -5.08 -6.32
C TYR A 12 5.86 -5.86 -7.11
N TRP A 13 5.46 -6.76 -8.00
CA TRP A 13 6.38 -7.58 -8.80
C TRP A 13 7.14 -6.82 -9.88
N GLU A 14 6.68 -5.62 -10.25
CA GLU A 14 7.32 -4.74 -11.23
C GLU A 14 8.38 -3.84 -10.58
N LEU A 15 8.46 -3.81 -9.25
CA LEU A 15 9.52 -3.10 -8.55
C LEU A 15 10.90 -3.70 -8.87
N PRO A 16 11.95 -2.86 -8.96
CA PRO A 16 13.33 -3.34 -9.02
C PRO A 16 13.63 -4.29 -7.86
N LYS A 17 14.47 -5.30 -8.12
CA LYS A 17 14.81 -6.35 -7.15
C LYS A 17 15.33 -5.77 -5.83
N ASP A 18 16.27 -4.82 -5.92
CA ASP A 18 16.88 -4.14 -4.77
C ASP A 18 15.83 -3.43 -3.89
N VAL A 19 14.86 -2.77 -4.52
CA VAL A 19 13.75 -2.11 -3.81
C VAL A 19 12.87 -3.14 -3.10
N ARG A 20 12.52 -4.25 -3.77
CA ARG A 20 11.74 -5.33 -3.15
C ARG A 20 12.45 -5.96 -1.96
N GLU A 21 13.76 -6.16 -2.05
CA GLU A 21 14.57 -6.74 -0.97
C GLU A 21 14.68 -5.81 0.25
N SER A 22 14.52 -4.49 0.07
CA SER A 22 14.45 -3.52 1.15
C SER A 22 13.09 -3.44 1.86
N LEU A 23 12.03 -4.06 1.30
CA LEU A 23 10.69 -3.97 1.84
C LEU A 23 10.39 -5.12 2.83
N PRO A 24 9.55 -4.88 3.85
CA PRO A 24 9.08 -5.96 4.71
C PRO A 24 8.21 -6.95 3.92
N PRO A 25 7.98 -8.17 4.44
CA PRO A 25 6.97 -9.05 3.87
C PRO A 25 5.59 -8.38 3.88
N PHE A 26 4.79 -8.59 2.84
CA PHE A 26 3.42 -8.06 2.73
C PHE A 26 2.39 -9.16 2.96
N LYS A 27 2.39 -9.77 4.16
CA LYS A 27 1.38 -10.78 4.50
C LYS A 27 0.09 -10.10 4.94
N ILE A 28 -0.82 -9.87 4.00
CA ILE A 28 -2.15 -9.32 4.26
C ILE A 28 -3.10 -10.48 4.56
N SER A 29 -3.52 -10.60 5.82
CA SER A 29 -4.44 -11.67 6.24
C SER A 29 -5.91 -11.25 6.14
N VAL A 30 -6.18 -9.96 6.32
CA VAL A 30 -7.53 -9.39 6.29
C VAL A 30 -7.47 -8.04 5.60
N LEU A 31 -8.45 -7.77 4.75
CA LEU A 31 -8.73 -6.46 4.19
C LEU A 31 -10.20 -6.15 4.47
N VAL A 32 -10.45 -5.03 5.12
CA VAL A 32 -11.79 -4.49 5.34
C VAL A 32 -11.90 -3.22 4.51
N TYR A 33 -12.81 -3.26 3.54
CA TYR A 33 -13.15 -2.12 2.71
C TYR A 33 -14.48 -1.51 3.16
N ALA A 34 -14.53 -0.18 3.21
CA ALA A 34 -15.69 0.63 3.53
C ALA A 34 -15.74 1.83 2.58
N GLU A 35 -16.90 2.49 2.47
CA GLU A 35 -17.02 3.71 1.65
C GLU A 35 -16.13 4.82 2.22
N ASN A 36 -16.19 5.06 3.53
CA ASN A 36 -15.32 5.99 4.21
C ASN A 36 -13.89 5.44 4.33
N ALA A 37 -12.90 6.28 4.03
CA ALA A 37 -11.48 5.94 4.08
C ALA A 37 -10.98 5.57 5.49
N GLU A 38 -11.52 6.23 6.52
CA GLU A 38 -11.16 6.03 7.93
C GLU A 38 -11.59 4.68 8.50
N ASP A 39 -12.66 4.11 7.94
CA ASP A 39 -13.18 2.79 8.32
C ASP A 39 -12.45 1.64 7.61
N ARG A 40 -11.57 1.95 6.66
CA ARG A 40 -10.77 0.94 5.94
C ARG A 40 -9.54 0.56 6.74
N PHE A 41 -9.28 -0.73 6.81
CA PHE A 41 -8.04 -1.23 7.41
C PHE A 41 -7.65 -2.58 6.82
N ILE A 42 -6.37 -2.91 7.00
CA ILE A 42 -5.85 -4.25 6.75
C ILE A 42 -5.19 -4.82 7.99
N LEU A 43 -5.08 -6.14 8.06
CA LEU A 43 -4.14 -6.81 8.95
C LEU A 43 -2.93 -7.23 8.13
N MET A 44 -1.84 -6.49 8.24
CA MET A 44 -0.56 -6.76 7.58
C MET A 44 0.46 -7.23 8.62
N ASN A 45 1.06 -8.40 8.40
CA ASN A 45 2.03 -9.01 9.32
C ASN A 45 1.49 -9.13 10.76
N GLY A 46 0.17 -9.33 10.91
CA GLY A 46 -0.49 -9.43 12.21
C GLY A 46 -0.80 -8.09 12.90
N ALA A 47 -0.40 -6.96 12.32
CA ALA A 47 -0.70 -5.62 12.82
C ALA A 47 -1.81 -4.96 12.00
N ARG A 48 -2.68 -4.19 12.68
CA ARG A 48 -3.70 -3.38 12.03
C ARG A 48 -3.08 -2.13 11.42
N GLN A 49 -3.33 -1.90 10.14
CA GLN A 49 -2.84 -0.76 9.37
C GLN A 49 -4.03 -0.04 8.73
N VAL A 50 -4.02 1.28 8.76
CA VAL A 50 -5.07 2.14 8.18
C VAL A 50 -4.50 3.00 7.06
N GLN A 51 -5.35 3.70 6.31
CA GLN A 51 -4.87 4.64 5.30
C GLN A 51 -4.03 5.76 5.91
N ALA A 52 -3.03 6.21 5.16
CA ALA A 52 -1.99 7.16 5.56
C ALA A 52 -1.02 6.68 6.65
N ASP A 53 -1.15 5.45 7.16
CA ASP A 53 -0.25 4.90 8.17
C ASP A 53 1.16 4.65 7.62
N THR A 54 2.17 4.84 8.46
CA THR A 54 3.57 4.55 8.14
C THR A 54 3.94 3.19 8.75
N VAL A 55 3.88 2.15 7.91
CA VAL A 55 4.08 0.75 8.33
C VAL A 55 5.49 0.53 8.88
N VAL A 56 6.49 1.07 8.17
CA VAL A 56 7.91 1.14 8.57
C VAL A 56 8.49 2.44 8.00
N PRO A 57 9.67 2.90 8.45
CA PRO A 57 10.32 4.07 7.85
C PRO A 57 10.37 3.96 6.33
N GLU A 58 10.02 5.06 5.65
CA GLU A 58 9.92 5.15 4.19
C GLU A 58 8.84 4.29 3.53
N LEU A 59 7.97 3.55 4.24
CA LEU A 59 6.86 2.80 3.66
C LEU A 59 5.52 3.26 4.24
N GLN A 60 4.69 3.87 3.39
CA GLN A 60 3.37 4.36 3.77
C GLN A 60 2.26 3.54 3.09
N LEU A 61 1.22 3.21 3.84
CA LEU A 61 -0.04 2.74 3.30
C LEU A 61 -0.81 3.95 2.76
N VAL A 62 -0.88 4.08 1.44
CA VAL A 62 -1.52 5.24 0.80
C VAL A 62 -3.03 5.07 0.73
N GLU A 63 -3.48 3.89 0.29
CA GLU A 63 -4.89 3.66 -0.01
C GLU A 63 -5.24 2.18 0.08
N ILE A 64 -6.41 1.88 0.65
CA ILE A 64 -6.99 0.53 0.67
C ILE A 64 -8.12 0.51 -0.36
N GLN A 65 -7.97 -0.32 -1.38
CA GLN A 65 -9.00 -0.58 -2.39
C GLN A 65 -9.57 -1.99 -2.18
N ARG A 66 -10.68 -2.30 -2.85
CA ARG A 66 -11.42 -3.56 -2.66
C ARG A 66 -10.59 -4.83 -2.93
N ASP A 67 -9.65 -4.77 -3.88
CA ASP A 67 -8.85 -5.93 -4.34
C ASP A 67 -7.34 -5.77 -4.08
N ARG A 68 -6.93 -4.57 -3.69
CA ARG A 68 -5.50 -4.22 -3.60
C ARG A 68 -5.25 -3.12 -2.59
N VAL A 69 -4.04 -3.10 -2.07
CA VAL A 69 -3.54 -2.04 -1.18
C VAL A 69 -2.42 -1.30 -1.89
N ILE A 70 -2.50 0.03 -1.91
CA ILE A 70 -1.49 0.89 -2.52
C ILE A 70 -0.54 1.38 -1.43
N PHE A 71 0.75 1.18 -1.67
CA PHE A 71 1.83 1.65 -0.84
C PHE A 71 2.67 2.69 -1.58
N SER A 72 3.32 3.56 -0.82
CA SER A 72 4.37 4.45 -1.30
C SER A 72 5.66 4.13 -0.57
N HIS A 73 6.72 3.89 -1.32
CA HIS A 73 8.07 3.73 -0.79
C HIS A 73 9.08 4.52 -1.62
N ARG A 74 9.74 5.50 -1.00
CA ARG A 74 10.63 6.45 -1.69
C ARG A 74 9.94 7.09 -2.90
N ASN A 75 10.41 6.80 -4.11
CA ASN A 75 9.86 7.30 -5.36
C ASN A 75 8.92 6.30 -6.06
N TYR A 76 8.63 5.17 -5.42
CA TYR A 76 7.78 4.12 -5.97
C TYR A 76 6.40 4.14 -5.33
N ARG A 77 5.37 4.07 -6.18
CA ARG A 77 4.00 3.80 -5.77
C ARG A 77 3.59 2.47 -6.37
N PHE A 78 3.24 1.51 -5.53
CA PHE A 78 2.95 0.15 -5.97
C PHE A 78 1.75 -0.42 -5.25
N TYR A 79 1.13 -1.43 -5.85
CA TYR A 79 0.04 -2.17 -5.22
C TYR A 79 0.43 -3.61 -4.90
N VAL A 80 -0.12 -4.10 -3.80
CA VAL A 80 -0.13 -5.52 -3.43
C VAL A 80 -1.56 -6.01 -3.56
N LYS A 81 -1.77 -7.10 -4.31
CA LYS A 81 -3.07 -7.78 -4.36
C LYS A 81 -3.24 -8.63 -3.10
N GLN A 82 -4.45 -8.64 -2.55
CA GLN A 82 -4.79 -9.54 -1.45
C GLN A 82 -4.88 -10.99 -1.95
#